data_AF-A0A7W4QAK4-F1
#
_entry.id   AF-A0A7W4QAK4-F1
#
_cell.length_a   1.000
_cell.length_b   1.000
_cell.length_c   1.000
_cell.angle_alpha   90.00
_cell.angle_beta   90.00
_cell.angle_gamma   90.00
#
_symmetry.space_group_name_H-M   'P 1'
#
loop_
_entity.id
_entity.type
_entity.pdbx_description
1 polymer ?
#
loop_
_entity_poly.entity_id
_entity_poly.type
_entity_poly.pdbx_seq_one_letter_code
_entity_poly.pdbx_strand_id
1 'polypeptide(L)'
;MTVVYLDQNKWIELARIKNGKESSDRARQLLAEIDAARQSGFVFPLSAIHIMEFSRIKDPERRARLGKVMWEYSAGITTTPLKIMLCWELEVAFASKGYAITPEKPSYLGQGIAHAFGEQLDHPITAMFSKEIDKAMLCGMKNTPPIQWGASSECRDNFANHLRSIHKMKGDLERDKWEDWMYAISMADIVEPLHIVMSKYKIPVSEIETWGVDGIKSFMDSMPTRKLDIHLHRQVLQNPNYKPKHSDLEDWAGLGPAMCYADIVVCEKHFADLACRSNYQHNSRVETSIYNVF
;
A
#
# COMPACT_ATOMS: atom_id res chain seq x y z
N MET A 1 -10.16 -13.42 -12.04
CA MET A 1 -9.35 -12.18 -12.05
C MET A 1 -8.33 -12.33 -10.94
N THR A 2 -7.05 -12.06 -11.23
CA THR A 2 -5.94 -12.21 -10.27
C THR A 2 -5.19 -10.89 -10.15
N VAL A 3 -5.10 -10.33 -8.96
CA VAL A 3 -4.43 -9.06 -8.67
C VAL A 3 -2.99 -9.32 -8.28
N VAL A 4 -2.06 -8.80 -9.07
CA VAL A 4 -0.62 -8.87 -8.84
C VAL A 4 -0.09 -7.48 -8.52
N TYR A 5 0.19 -7.22 -7.25
CA TYR A 5 0.82 -5.98 -6.83
C TYR A 5 2.33 -6.08 -7.02
N LEU A 6 2.88 -5.20 -7.85
CA LEU A 6 4.32 -5.08 -8.07
C LEU A 6 4.84 -3.89 -7.29
N ASP A 7 5.85 -4.09 -6.44
CA ASP A 7 6.66 -3.02 -5.86
C ASP A 7 7.24 -2.12 -6.97
N GLN A 8 7.46 -0.84 -6.66
CA GLN A 8 8.12 0.15 -7.51
C GLN A 8 9.41 -0.38 -8.14
N ASN A 9 10.22 -1.15 -7.41
CA ASN A 9 11.45 -1.72 -7.98
C ASN A 9 11.17 -2.74 -9.11
N LYS A 10 10.03 -3.45 -9.07
CA LYS A 10 9.59 -4.41 -10.09
C LYS A 10 9.03 -3.72 -11.30
N TRP A 11 8.35 -2.59 -11.12
CA TRP A 11 8.02 -1.70 -12.22
C TRP A 11 9.27 -1.17 -12.95
N ILE A 12 10.33 -0.83 -12.20
CA ILE A 12 11.61 -0.40 -12.78
C ILE A 12 12.30 -1.56 -13.51
N GLU A 13 12.32 -2.75 -12.93
CA GLU A 13 12.84 -3.98 -13.56
C GLU A 13 12.14 -4.25 -14.90
N LEU A 14 10.81 -4.27 -14.91
CA LEU A 14 9.99 -4.44 -16.11
C LEU A 14 10.28 -3.34 -17.16
N ALA A 15 10.44 -2.09 -16.71
CA ALA A 15 10.76 -0.99 -17.61
C ALA A 15 12.15 -1.12 -18.23
N ARG A 16 13.15 -1.64 -17.49
CA ARG A 16 14.48 -1.91 -18.04
C ARG A 16 14.41 -2.97 -19.13
N ILE A 17 13.66 -4.05 -18.91
CA ILE A 17 13.47 -5.14 -19.87
C ILE A 17 12.78 -4.61 -21.14
N LYS A 18 11.62 -3.95 -20.99
CA LYS A 18 10.84 -3.41 -22.11
C LYS A 18 11.61 -2.40 -22.97
N ASN A 19 12.50 -1.62 -22.35
CA ASN A 19 13.33 -0.63 -23.05
C ASN A 19 14.69 -1.19 -23.52
N GLY A 20 14.88 -2.52 -23.52
CA GLY A 20 16.08 -3.17 -24.05
C GLY A 20 17.35 -2.98 -23.23
N LYS A 21 17.24 -2.49 -21.98
CA LYS A 21 18.36 -2.42 -21.04
C LYS A 21 18.71 -3.79 -20.46
N GLU A 22 17.80 -4.75 -20.58
CA GLU A 22 17.99 -6.15 -20.24
C GLU A 22 17.30 -7.02 -21.30
N SER A 23 18.08 -7.89 -21.95
CA SER A 23 17.67 -8.59 -23.18
C SER A 23 17.96 -10.10 -23.14
N SER A 24 18.15 -10.66 -21.94
CA SER A 24 18.33 -12.10 -21.75
C SER A 24 17.09 -12.87 -22.24
N ASP A 25 17.27 -14.14 -22.59
CA ASP A 25 16.15 -15.01 -23.00
C ASP A 25 15.08 -15.08 -21.93
N ARG A 26 15.51 -15.15 -20.66
CA ARG A 26 14.63 -15.11 -19.49
C ARG A 26 13.81 -13.82 -19.44
N ALA A 27 14.43 -12.66 -19.71
CA ALA A 27 13.73 -11.38 -19.69
C ALA A 27 12.70 -11.27 -20.85
N ARG A 28 13.02 -11.81 -22.02
CA ARG A 28 12.08 -11.88 -23.16
C ARG A 28 10.90 -12.81 -22.86
N GLN A 29 11.18 -13.96 -22.24
CA GLN A 29 10.15 -14.91 -21.81
C GLN A 29 9.22 -14.27 -20.77
N LEU A 30 9.76 -13.55 -19.78
CA LEU A 30 8.95 -12.85 -18.79
C LEU A 30 7.97 -11.86 -19.42
N LEU A 31 8.40 -11.08 -20.43
CA LEU A 31 7.47 -10.17 -21.12
C LEU A 31 6.32 -10.93 -21.78
N ALA A 32 6.62 -12.05 -22.44
CA ALA A 32 5.60 -12.88 -23.08
C ALA A 32 4.63 -13.49 -22.05
N GLU A 33 5.14 -13.93 -20.90
CA GLU A 33 4.32 -14.46 -19.80
C GLU A 33 3.42 -13.39 -19.18
N ILE A 34 3.93 -12.18 -18.92
CA ILE A 34 3.12 -11.07 -18.41
C ILE A 34 2.02 -10.71 -19.42
N ASP A 35 2.34 -10.63 -20.72
CA ASP A 35 1.36 -10.30 -21.75
C ASP A 35 0.28 -11.40 -21.87
N ALA A 36 0.65 -12.68 -21.80
CA ALA A 36 -0.29 -13.79 -21.78
C ALA A 36 -1.17 -13.81 -20.51
N ALA A 37 -0.58 -13.50 -19.35
CA ALA A 37 -1.29 -13.44 -18.09
C ALA A 37 -2.34 -12.32 -18.07
N ARG A 38 -2.01 -11.14 -18.62
CA ARG A 38 -2.96 -10.04 -18.78
C ARG A 38 -4.16 -10.42 -19.63
N GLN A 39 -3.92 -11.16 -20.72
CA GLN A 39 -5.00 -11.71 -21.56
C GLN A 39 -5.83 -12.77 -20.82
N SER A 40 -5.26 -13.40 -19.80
CA SER A 40 -5.90 -14.43 -18.96
C SER A 40 -6.57 -13.86 -17.70
N GLY A 41 -6.63 -12.53 -17.54
CA GLY A 41 -7.33 -11.89 -16.43
C GLY A 41 -6.47 -11.53 -15.22
N PHE A 42 -5.14 -11.49 -15.38
CA PHE A 42 -4.23 -10.90 -14.39
C PHE A 42 -4.22 -9.38 -14.51
N VAL A 43 -4.22 -8.69 -13.37
CA VAL A 43 -4.25 -7.22 -13.28
C VAL A 43 -3.04 -6.76 -12.46
N PHE A 44 -2.34 -5.74 -12.97
CA PHE A 44 -1.14 -5.16 -12.34
C PHE A 44 -1.43 -3.70 -11.97
N PRO A 45 -2.16 -3.44 -10.86
CA PRO A 45 -2.61 -2.09 -10.54
C PRO A 45 -1.48 -1.18 -10.06
N LEU A 46 -1.65 0.12 -10.24
CA LEU A 46 -0.83 1.14 -9.55
C LEU A 46 -1.51 1.55 -8.24
N SER A 47 -0.75 2.16 -7.33
CA SER A 47 -1.26 2.70 -6.07
C SER A 47 -0.86 4.18 -5.98
N ALA A 48 -1.44 4.93 -5.04
CA ALA A 48 -0.96 6.28 -4.76
C ALA A 48 0.54 6.30 -4.46
N ILE A 49 1.06 5.28 -3.77
CA ILE A 49 2.47 5.16 -3.43
C ILE A 49 3.34 5.06 -4.69
N HIS A 50 2.97 4.21 -5.66
CA HIS A 50 3.66 4.14 -6.94
C HIS A 50 3.73 5.50 -7.64
N ILE A 51 2.62 6.24 -7.64
CA ILE A 51 2.52 7.55 -8.31
C ILE A 51 3.39 8.59 -7.58
N MET A 52 3.41 8.57 -6.25
CA MET A 52 4.25 9.44 -5.42
C MET A 52 5.74 9.14 -5.59
N GLU A 53 6.14 7.87 -5.63
CA GLU A 53 7.53 7.49 -5.89
C GLU A 53 7.97 7.85 -7.30
N PHE A 54 7.12 7.53 -8.28
CA PHE A 54 7.29 7.89 -9.67
C PHE A 54 7.53 9.40 -9.85
N SER A 55 6.71 10.24 -9.22
CA SER A 55 6.80 11.69 -9.35
C SER A 55 8.10 12.28 -8.79
N ARG A 56 8.82 11.54 -7.93
CA ARG A 56 10.09 11.97 -7.33
C ARG A 56 11.31 11.66 -8.19
N ILE A 57 11.18 10.83 -9.23
CA ILE A 57 12.27 10.57 -10.18
C ILE A 57 12.63 11.89 -10.87
N LYS A 58 13.85 12.41 -10.67
CA LYS A 58 14.24 13.74 -11.20
C LYS A 58 14.41 13.75 -12.73
N ASP A 59 15.01 12.69 -13.28
CA ASP A 59 15.25 12.55 -14.71
C ASP A 59 13.92 12.37 -15.47
N PRO A 60 13.50 13.35 -16.30
CA PRO A 60 12.21 13.31 -16.99
C PRO A 60 12.13 12.21 -18.05
N GLU A 61 13.25 11.84 -18.71
CA GLU A 61 13.23 10.77 -19.69
C GLU A 61 13.12 9.41 -19.04
N ARG A 62 13.85 9.18 -17.94
CA ARG A 62 13.72 7.97 -17.13
C ARG A 62 12.29 7.84 -16.60
N ARG A 63 11.73 8.93 -16.09
CA ARG A 63 10.36 8.99 -15.61
C ARG A 63 9.37 8.68 -16.75
N ALA A 64 9.52 9.27 -17.93
CA ALA A 64 8.65 8.99 -19.07
C ALA A 64 8.70 7.53 -19.54
N ARG A 65 9.89 6.91 -19.58
CA ARG A 65 10.04 5.49 -19.93
C ARG A 65 9.33 4.57 -18.93
N LEU A 66 9.49 4.84 -17.63
CA LEU A 66 8.81 4.09 -16.59
C LEU A 66 7.29 4.25 -16.65
N GLY A 67 6.83 5.49 -16.82
CA GLY A 67 5.40 5.81 -16.84
C GLY A 67 4.67 5.21 -18.04
N LYS A 68 5.33 5.10 -19.21
CA LYS A 68 4.80 4.36 -20.36
C LYS A 68 4.55 2.89 -20.04
N VAL A 69 5.48 2.24 -19.34
CA VAL A 69 5.36 0.83 -18.95
C VAL A 69 4.29 0.67 -17.87
N MET A 70 4.29 1.52 -16.85
CA MET A 70 3.24 1.54 -15.83
C MET A 70 1.85 1.70 -16.47
N TRP A 71 1.67 2.64 -17.39
CA TRP A 71 0.41 2.83 -18.11
C TRP A 71 0.04 1.63 -18.99
N GLU A 72 0.99 1.11 -19.78
CA GLU A 72 0.78 0.00 -20.69
C GLU A 72 0.28 -1.24 -19.96
N TYR A 73 0.90 -1.60 -18.84
CA TYR A 73 0.62 -2.84 -18.11
C TYR A 73 -0.52 -2.71 -17.10
N SER A 74 -0.66 -1.57 -16.41
CA SER A 74 -1.80 -1.33 -15.50
C SER A 74 -3.10 -1.01 -16.24
N ALA A 75 -3.02 -0.52 -17.48
CA ALA A 75 -4.15 0.05 -18.21
C ALA A 75 -4.90 1.16 -17.43
N GLY A 76 -4.18 1.86 -16.54
CA GLY A 76 -4.74 2.89 -15.66
C GLY A 76 -5.55 2.34 -14.48
N ILE A 77 -5.56 1.02 -14.26
CA ILE A 77 -6.20 0.42 -13.08
C ILE A 77 -5.37 0.77 -11.84
N THR A 78 -6.05 1.19 -10.78
CA THR A 78 -5.42 1.59 -9.53
C THR A 78 -6.07 0.92 -8.32
N THR A 79 -5.30 0.76 -7.23
CA THR A 79 -5.80 0.24 -5.96
C THR A 79 -6.59 1.30 -5.22
N THR A 80 -7.59 0.88 -4.47
CA THR A 80 -8.37 1.74 -3.57
C THR A 80 -7.48 2.31 -2.45
N PRO A 81 -7.62 3.60 -2.10
CA PRO A 81 -6.87 4.23 -1.02
C PRO A 81 -7.02 3.51 0.31
N LEU A 82 -5.93 3.43 1.08
CA LEU A 82 -5.91 2.79 2.40
C LEU A 82 -6.98 3.35 3.34
N LYS A 83 -7.23 4.67 3.31
CA LYS A 83 -8.26 5.30 4.15
C LYS A 83 -9.66 4.71 3.91
N ILE A 84 -10.01 4.41 2.66
CA ILE A 84 -11.30 3.79 2.32
C ILE A 84 -11.36 2.36 2.83
N MET A 85 -10.26 1.59 2.65
CA MET A 85 -10.15 0.24 3.16
C MET A 85 -10.25 0.19 4.69
N LEU A 86 -9.59 1.13 5.40
CA LEU A 86 -9.64 1.25 6.86
C LEU A 86 -11.05 1.56 7.37
N CYS A 87 -11.76 2.50 6.74
CA CYS A 87 -13.15 2.77 7.11
C CYS A 87 -14.03 1.52 6.97
N TRP A 88 -13.84 0.74 5.91
CA TRP A 88 -14.54 -0.53 5.74
C TRP A 88 -14.13 -1.60 6.76
N GLU A 89 -12.82 -1.76 7.03
CA GLU A 89 -12.32 -2.69 8.05
C GLU A 89 -12.91 -2.35 9.43
N LEU A 90 -12.99 -1.07 9.77
CA LEU A 90 -13.62 -0.57 10.99
C LEU A 90 -15.12 -0.90 11.04
N GLU A 91 -15.86 -0.67 9.95
CA GLU A 91 -17.28 -1.04 9.88
C GLU A 91 -17.48 -2.55 10.13
N VAL A 92 -16.63 -3.39 9.52
CA VAL A 92 -16.63 -4.85 9.75
C VAL A 92 -16.30 -5.18 11.20
N ALA A 93 -15.28 -4.55 11.77
CA ALA A 93 -14.86 -4.75 13.15
C ALA A 93 -15.98 -4.39 14.14
N PHE A 94 -16.65 -3.25 13.96
CA PHE A 94 -17.81 -2.86 14.77
C PHE A 94 -18.99 -3.81 14.56
N ALA A 95 -19.32 -4.20 13.33
CA ALA A 95 -20.39 -5.17 13.07
C ALA A 95 -20.12 -6.50 13.80
N SER A 96 -18.86 -6.97 13.83
CA SER A 96 -18.47 -8.18 14.56
C SER A 96 -18.63 -8.09 16.09
N LYS A 97 -18.65 -6.87 16.62
CA LYS A 97 -18.91 -6.57 18.05
C LYS A 97 -20.40 -6.40 18.36
N GLY A 98 -21.29 -6.60 17.39
CA GLY A 98 -22.75 -6.56 17.56
C GLY A 98 -23.40 -5.21 17.26
N TYR A 99 -22.64 -4.25 16.71
CA TYR A 99 -23.22 -2.99 16.26
C TYR A 99 -24.11 -3.20 15.03
N ALA A 100 -25.22 -2.46 14.96
CA ALA A 100 -26.15 -2.50 13.83
C ALA A 100 -25.58 -1.77 12.60
N ILE A 101 -24.51 -2.33 12.04
CA ILE A 101 -23.80 -1.84 10.86
C ILE A 101 -23.87 -2.93 9.80
N THR A 102 -24.14 -2.53 8.56
CA THR A 102 -24.04 -3.42 7.39
C THR A 102 -22.90 -2.89 6.53
N PRO A 103 -21.66 -3.40 6.71
CA PRO A 103 -20.50 -2.92 5.97
C PRO A 103 -20.65 -3.21 4.48
N GLU A 104 -20.43 -2.19 3.65
CA GLU A 104 -20.38 -2.37 2.20
C GLU A 104 -18.93 -2.55 1.77
N LYS A 105 -18.58 -3.72 1.22
CA LYS A 105 -17.21 -3.99 0.81
C LYS A 105 -16.84 -3.10 -0.38
N PRO A 106 -15.84 -2.20 -0.26
CA PRO A 106 -15.39 -1.41 -1.38
C PRO A 106 -14.72 -2.33 -2.42
N SER A 107 -14.80 -1.95 -3.69
CA SER A 107 -13.92 -2.55 -4.70
C SER A 107 -12.48 -2.26 -4.31
N TYR A 108 -11.59 -3.26 -4.39
CA TYR A 108 -10.15 -3.03 -4.16
C TYR A 108 -9.47 -2.36 -5.37
N LEU A 109 -10.09 -2.45 -6.54
CA LEU A 109 -9.61 -1.88 -7.78
C LEU A 109 -10.57 -0.80 -8.29
N GLY A 110 -10.02 0.24 -8.89
CA GLY A 110 -10.73 1.24 -9.65
C GLY A 110 -9.86 1.80 -10.76
N GLN A 111 -10.21 2.98 -11.27
CA GLN A 111 -9.59 3.52 -12.48
C GLN A 111 -9.04 4.92 -12.23
N GLY A 112 -7.79 5.12 -12.62
CA GLY A 112 -7.17 6.43 -12.76
C GLY A 112 -6.45 6.94 -11.52
N ILE A 113 -5.75 8.07 -11.70
CA ILE A 113 -4.91 8.66 -10.66
C ILE A 113 -5.81 9.23 -9.54
N ALA A 114 -6.86 9.98 -9.88
CA ALA A 114 -7.79 10.53 -8.89
C ALA A 114 -8.36 9.44 -7.96
N HIS A 115 -8.77 8.30 -8.52
CA HIS A 115 -9.23 7.14 -7.74
C HIS A 115 -8.16 6.65 -6.75
N ALA A 116 -6.89 6.54 -7.16
CA ALA A 116 -5.81 6.07 -6.31
C ALA A 116 -5.60 6.96 -5.07
N PHE A 117 -5.91 8.25 -5.18
CA PHE A 117 -5.82 9.24 -4.11
C PHE A 117 -7.15 9.44 -3.36
N GLY A 118 -8.24 8.79 -3.79
CA GLY A 118 -9.57 8.96 -3.20
C GLY A 118 -10.23 10.30 -3.56
N GLU A 119 -9.76 10.92 -4.64
CA GLU A 119 -10.26 12.18 -5.16
C GLU A 119 -11.36 11.95 -6.21
N GLN A 120 -12.28 12.91 -6.32
CA GLN A 120 -13.27 12.95 -7.39
C GLN A 120 -12.89 14.03 -8.40
N LEU A 121 -13.11 13.73 -9.69
CA LEU A 121 -12.99 14.74 -10.74
C LEU A 121 -14.29 15.54 -10.78
N ASP A 122 -14.30 16.67 -10.06
CA ASP A 122 -15.52 17.46 -9.84
C ASP A 122 -16.05 18.16 -11.11
N HIS A 123 -15.21 18.33 -12.13
CA HIS A 123 -15.59 19.06 -13.35
C HIS A 123 -15.94 18.10 -14.50
N PRO A 124 -17.13 18.22 -15.14
CA PRO A 124 -17.54 17.31 -16.22
C PRO A 124 -16.53 17.21 -17.38
N ILE A 125 -15.88 18.32 -17.74
CA ILE A 125 -14.85 18.34 -18.77
C ILE A 125 -13.61 17.49 -18.37
N THR A 126 -13.14 17.57 -17.13
CA THR A 126 -11.96 16.77 -16.72
C THR A 126 -12.32 15.29 -16.63
N ALA A 127 -13.55 14.96 -16.23
CA ALA A 127 -14.06 13.59 -16.25
C ALA A 127 -14.08 12.99 -17.66
N MET A 128 -14.47 13.77 -18.68
CA MET A 128 -14.51 13.34 -20.09
C MET A 128 -13.13 12.95 -20.65
N PHE A 129 -12.05 13.56 -20.15
CA PHE A 129 -10.68 13.33 -20.63
C PHE A 129 -9.79 12.65 -19.57
N SER A 130 -10.39 12.04 -18.55
CA SER A 130 -9.69 11.46 -17.40
C SER A 130 -8.58 10.50 -17.81
N LYS A 131 -8.85 9.62 -18.77
CA LYS A 131 -7.88 8.64 -19.29
C LYS A 131 -6.70 9.32 -19.98
N GLU A 132 -6.96 10.32 -20.81
CA GLU A 132 -5.93 11.09 -21.53
C GLU A 132 -5.07 11.90 -20.55
N ILE A 133 -5.70 12.48 -19.53
CA ILE A 133 -5.04 13.22 -18.45
C ILE A 133 -4.11 12.29 -17.67
N ASP A 134 -4.61 11.14 -17.20
CA ASP A 134 -3.81 10.16 -16.46
C ASP A 134 -2.63 9.64 -17.29
N LYS A 135 -2.89 9.34 -18.57
CA LYS A 135 -1.84 8.94 -19.51
C LYS A 135 -0.79 10.03 -19.67
N ALA A 136 -1.20 11.29 -19.81
CA ALA A 136 -0.28 12.41 -19.93
C ALA A 136 0.52 12.64 -18.63
N MET A 137 -0.11 12.47 -17.47
CA MET A 137 0.55 12.56 -16.16
C MET A 137 1.65 11.50 -16.01
N LEU A 138 1.41 10.26 -16.45
CA LEU A 138 2.42 9.19 -16.36
C LEU A 138 3.42 9.20 -17.53
N CYS A 139 2.98 9.40 -18.75
CA CYS A 139 3.83 9.23 -19.93
C CYS A 139 4.56 10.53 -20.35
N GLY A 140 4.04 11.68 -19.93
CA GLY A 140 4.36 12.97 -20.53
C GLY A 140 3.76 13.12 -21.94
N MET A 141 3.92 14.31 -22.49
CA MET A 141 3.59 14.71 -23.85
C MET A 141 4.81 15.38 -24.50
N LYS A 142 4.75 15.63 -25.81
CA LYS A 142 5.89 16.14 -26.62
C LYS A 142 6.68 17.29 -25.95
N ASN A 143 5.99 18.22 -25.27
CA ASN A 143 6.59 19.37 -24.61
C ASN A 143 6.24 19.45 -23.10
N THR A 144 5.71 18.39 -22.53
CA THR A 144 5.26 18.37 -21.13
C THR A 144 5.78 17.10 -20.47
N PRO A 145 6.76 17.17 -19.55
CA PRO A 145 7.25 15.97 -18.90
C PRO A 145 6.14 15.31 -18.06
N PRO A 146 6.30 14.02 -17.71
CA PRO A 146 5.42 13.40 -16.74
C PRO A 146 5.41 14.16 -15.42
N ILE A 147 4.34 13.94 -14.66
CA ILE A 147 4.10 14.60 -13.37
C ILE A 147 5.32 14.51 -12.45
N GLN A 148 5.61 15.63 -11.81
CA GLN A 148 6.69 15.76 -10.85
C GLN A 148 6.20 16.65 -9.72
N TRP A 149 5.90 16.02 -8.58
CA TRP A 149 5.54 16.72 -7.37
C TRP A 149 6.77 17.02 -6.54
N GLY A 150 6.82 18.23 -5.97
CA GLY A 150 7.72 18.54 -4.88
C GLY A 150 7.23 17.87 -3.61
N ALA A 151 7.58 16.61 -3.38
CA ALA A 151 7.26 15.96 -2.12
C ALA A 151 8.22 16.46 -1.03
N SER A 152 7.68 16.98 0.08
CA SER A 152 8.47 17.18 1.30
C SER A 152 8.97 15.81 1.79
N SER A 153 10.18 15.75 2.33
CA SER A 153 10.69 14.52 2.95
C SER A 153 10.09 14.28 4.34
N GLU A 154 9.38 15.27 4.88
CA GLU A 154 8.91 15.32 6.27
C GLU A 154 8.17 14.06 6.71
N CYS A 155 7.20 13.56 5.93
CA CYS A 155 6.48 12.34 6.30
C CYS A 155 7.40 11.10 6.38
N ARG A 156 8.38 11.00 5.47
CA ARG A 156 9.36 9.89 5.47
C ARG A 156 10.37 10.04 6.59
N ASP A 157 10.80 11.27 6.86
CA ASP A 157 11.70 11.59 7.96
C ASP A 157 11.01 11.27 9.30
N ASN A 158 9.76 11.68 9.46
CA ASN A 158 8.92 11.38 10.62
C ASN A 158 8.73 9.87 10.81
N PHE A 159 8.42 9.14 9.73
CA PHE A 159 8.25 7.69 9.80
C PHE A 159 9.55 6.96 10.15
N ALA A 160 10.66 7.32 9.50
CA ALA A 160 11.96 6.73 9.83
C ALA A 160 12.37 7.04 11.28
N ASN A 161 12.08 8.25 11.77
CA ASN A 161 12.31 8.63 13.17
C ASN A 161 11.41 7.86 14.14
N HIS A 162 10.13 7.66 13.78
CA HIS A 162 9.21 6.80 14.52
C HIS A 162 9.78 5.39 14.68
N LEU A 163 10.20 4.74 13.59
CA LEU A 163 10.79 3.40 13.65
C LEU A 163 12.08 3.35 14.48
N ARG A 164 12.93 4.40 14.43
CA ARG A 164 14.11 4.51 15.31
C ARG A 164 13.71 4.62 16.78
N SER A 165 12.63 5.35 17.07
CA SER A 165 12.13 5.55 18.43
C SER A 165 11.66 4.23 19.08
N ILE A 166 11.27 3.23 18.29
CA ILE A 166 10.85 1.91 18.79
C ILE A 166 11.90 1.23 19.64
N HIS A 167 13.16 1.29 19.24
CA HIS A 167 14.24 0.72 20.03
C HIS A 167 14.55 1.53 21.29
N LYS A 168 14.35 2.84 21.25
CA LYS A 168 14.52 3.69 22.44
C LYS A 168 13.46 3.35 23.49
N MET A 169 12.19 3.34 23.08
CA MET A 169 11.05 3.03 23.95
C MET A 169 11.10 1.62 24.54
N LYS A 170 11.71 0.66 23.83
CA LYS A 170 11.97 -0.69 24.34
C LYS A 170 12.80 -0.71 25.64
N GLY A 171 13.71 0.25 25.80
CA GLY A 171 14.52 0.41 27.02
C GLY A 171 13.78 1.11 28.14
N ASP A 172 12.79 1.95 27.80
CA ASP A 172 12.02 2.77 28.74
C ASP A 172 10.77 2.05 29.28
N LEU A 173 10.30 1.00 28.60
CA LEU A 173 9.09 0.25 28.94
C LEU A 173 9.40 -1.16 29.48
N GLU A 174 8.63 -1.56 30.50
CA GLU A 174 8.61 -2.95 30.98
C GLU A 174 8.19 -3.91 29.85
N ARG A 175 8.75 -5.12 29.87
CA ARG A 175 8.63 -6.08 28.75
C ARG A 175 7.19 -6.52 28.50
N ASP A 176 6.37 -6.62 29.54
CA ASP A 176 4.95 -6.94 29.46
C ASP A 176 4.11 -5.82 28.80
N LYS A 177 4.62 -4.58 28.75
CA LYS A 177 3.98 -3.42 28.11
C LYS A 177 4.32 -3.24 26.64
N TRP A 178 5.30 -3.97 26.14
CA TRP A 178 5.73 -3.83 24.74
C TRP A 178 4.60 -4.12 23.76
N GLU A 179 3.78 -5.12 24.05
CA GLU A 179 2.66 -5.48 23.18
C GLU A 179 1.58 -4.38 23.18
N ASP A 180 1.14 -3.94 24.37
CA ASP A 180 0.16 -2.85 24.51
C ASP A 180 0.59 -1.60 23.73
N TRP A 181 1.89 -1.32 23.74
CA TRP A 181 2.45 -0.19 23.02
C TRP A 181 2.33 -0.32 21.49
N MET A 182 2.49 -1.52 20.92
CA MET A 182 2.31 -1.73 19.48
C MET A 182 0.86 -1.48 19.04
N TYR A 183 -0.11 -1.90 19.87
CA TYR A 183 -1.52 -1.60 19.61
C TYR A 183 -1.81 -0.11 19.73
N ALA A 184 -1.22 0.58 20.72
CA ALA A 184 -1.39 2.02 20.89
C ALA A 184 -0.87 2.82 19.69
N ILE A 185 0.30 2.46 19.15
CA ILE A 185 0.84 3.06 17.92
C ILE A 185 -0.15 2.86 16.77
N SER A 186 -0.54 1.60 16.52
CA SER A 186 -1.40 1.27 15.38
C SER A 186 -2.80 1.91 15.47
N MET A 187 -3.29 2.11 16.69
CA MET A 187 -4.55 2.82 16.97
C MET A 187 -4.43 4.33 16.72
N ALA A 188 -3.31 4.94 17.12
CA ALA A 188 -3.06 6.37 16.90
C ALA A 188 -3.12 6.73 15.41
N ASP A 189 -2.60 5.85 14.55
CA ASP A 189 -2.59 6.02 13.09
C ASP A 189 -3.98 6.01 12.45
N ILE A 190 -5.00 5.47 13.12
CA ILE A 190 -6.35 5.33 12.58
C ILE A 190 -7.41 6.16 13.30
N VAL A 191 -7.00 7.09 14.17
CA VAL A 191 -7.93 7.95 14.92
C VAL A 191 -8.90 8.69 13.99
N GLU A 192 -8.40 9.22 12.87
CA GLU A 192 -9.26 9.94 11.91
C GLU A 192 -10.28 8.99 11.23
N PRO A 193 -9.89 7.87 10.56
CA PRO A 193 -10.85 6.88 10.06
C PRO A 193 -11.83 6.37 11.11
N LEU A 194 -11.35 6.11 12.33
CA LEU A 194 -12.19 5.67 13.45
C LEU A 194 -13.27 6.71 13.77
N HIS A 195 -12.89 7.98 13.90
CA HIS A 195 -13.83 9.06 14.16
C HIS A 195 -14.87 9.21 13.05
N ILE A 196 -14.48 9.04 11.78
CA ILE A 196 -15.41 9.07 10.63
C ILE A 196 -16.47 7.98 10.77
N VAL A 197 -16.06 6.73 11.02
CA VAL A 197 -16.98 5.59 11.14
C VAL A 197 -17.87 5.74 12.37
N MET A 198 -17.30 6.08 13.53
CA MET A 198 -18.07 6.29 14.75
C MET A 198 -19.12 7.40 14.59
N SER A 199 -18.75 8.51 13.95
CA SER A 199 -19.68 9.62 13.69
C SER A 199 -20.80 9.21 12.74
N LYS A 200 -20.48 8.47 11.67
CA LYS A 200 -21.45 7.96 10.70
C LYS A 200 -22.52 7.09 11.36
N TYR A 201 -22.13 6.23 12.29
CA TYR A 201 -23.03 5.29 12.98
C TYR A 201 -23.44 5.73 14.40
N LYS A 202 -23.11 6.95 14.80
CA LYS A 202 -23.42 7.53 16.12
C LYS A 202 -22.96 6.67 17.29
N ILE A 203 -21.78 6.07 17.17
CA ILE A 203 -21.15 5.27 18.23
C ILE A 203 -20.41 6.22 19.17
N PRO A 204 -20.78 6.30 20.46
CA PRO A 204 -20.11 7.18 21.41
C PRO A 204 -18.74 6.63 21.83
N VAL A 205 -17.77 7.51 22.05
CA VAL A 205 -16.41 7.13 22.51
C VAL A 205 -16.45 6.38 23.84
N SER A 206 -17.38 6.74 24.74
CA SER A 206 -17.56 6.09 26.03
C SER A 206 -17.87 4.59 25.91
N GLU A 207 -18.44 4.12 24.79
CA GLU A 207 -18.64 2.69 24.59
C GLU A 207 -17.32 1.95 24.35
N ILE A 208 -16.39 2.54 23.60
CA ILE A 208 -15.07 1.94 23.34
C ILE A 208 -14.26 1.86 24.64
N GLU A 209 -14.39 2.86 25.51
CA GLU A 209 -13.72 2.88 26.82
C GLU A 209 -14.12 1.66 27.69
N THR A 210 -15.33 1.12 27.52
CA THR A 210 -15.80 -0.06 28.28
C THR A 210 -15.16 -1.38 27.84
N TRP A 211 -14.52 -1.43 26.66
CA TRP A 211 -13.94 -2.66 26.11
C TRP A 211 -12.68 -3.12 26.85
N GLY A 212 -12.02 -2.20 27.57
CA GLY A 212 -10.71 -2.45 28.16
C GLY A 212 -9.63 -2.77 27.12
N VAL A 213 -8.43 -3.07 27.61
CA VAL A 213 -7.26 -3.31 26.75
C VAL A 213 -7.48 -4.51 25.82
N ASP A 214 -7.95 -5.64 26.36
CA ASP A 214 -8.13 -6.87 25.58
C ASP A 214 -9.23 -6.72 24.51
N GLY A 215 -10.30 -5.98 24.83
CA GLY A 215 -11.36 -5.71 23.87
C GLY A 215 -10.87 -4.84 22.69
N ILE A 216 -10.03 -3.85 22.97
CA ILE A 216 -9.35 -3.00 21.96
C ILE A 216 -8.38 -3.85 21.12
N LYS A 217 -7.56 -4.70 21.74
CA LYS A 217 -6.64 -5.58 21.01
C LYS A 217 -7.39 -6.49 20.03
N SER A 218 -8.44 -7.17 20.53
CA SER A 218 -9.29 -8.03 19.71
C SER A 218 -9.98 -7.25 18.58
N PHE A 219 -10.37 -6.00 18.82
CA PHE A 219 -10.92 -5.12 17.77
C PHE A 219 -9.88 -4.81 16.69
N MET A 220 -8.66 -4.44 17.09
CA MET A 220 -7.56 -4.16 16.16
C MET A 220 -7.14 -5.39 15.36
N ASP A 221 -7.08 -6.56 15.98
CA ASP A 221 -6.71 -7.82 15.33
C ASP A 221 -7.76 -8.33 14.32
N SER A 222 -8.99 -7.82 14.40
CA SER A 222 -10.04 -8.13 13.43
C SER A 222 -9.87 -7.40 12.09
N MET A 223 -9.02 -6.37 12.06
CA MET A 223 -8.74 -5.55 10.88
C MET A 223 -7.45 -6.01 10.20
N PRO A 224 -7.50 -6.55 8.97
CA PRO A 224 -6.33 -7.12 8.29
C PRO A 224 -5.13 -6.17 8.21
N THR A 225 -5.34 -4.91 7.83
CA THR A 225 -4.23 -3.95 7.71
C THR A 225 -3.61 -3.61 9.06
N ARG A 226 -4.42 -3.52 10.13
CA ARG A 226 -3.93 -3.21 11.48
C ARG A 226 -3.19 -4.39 12.10
N LYS A 227 -3.71 -5.60 11.90
CA LYS A 227 -3.03 -6.82 12.33
C LYS A 227 -1.63 -6.95 11.69
N LEU A 228 -1.52 -6.64 10.40
CA LEU A 228 -0.23 -6.63 9.70
C LEU A 228 0.66 -5.49 10.19
N ASP A 229 0.12 -4.29 10.38
CA ASP A 229 0.85 -3.15 10.90
C ASP A 229 1.47 -3.41 12.28
N ILE A 230 0.70 -3.99 13.20
CA ILE A 230 1.17 -4.43 14.53
C ILE A 230 2.25 -5.51 14.38
N HIS A 231 2.08 -6.44 13.44
CA HIS A 231 3.09 -7.45 13.15
C HIS A 231 4.42 -6.84 12.70
N LEU A 232 4.40 -5.90 11.75
CA LEU A 232 5.58 -5.23 11.24
C LEU A 232 6.29 -4.40 12.32
N HIS A 233 5.54 -3.64 13.13
CA HIS A 233 6.09 -2.95 14.29
C HIS A 233 6.75 -3.92 15.29
N ARG A 234 6.13 -5.07 15.54
CA ARG A 234 6.71 -6.14 16.39
C ARG A 234 8.03 -6.66 15.82
N GLN A 235 8.13 -6.85 14.49
CA GLN A 235 9.38 -7.29 13.87
C GLN A 235 10.49 -6.25 13.95
N VAL A 236 10.15 -4.96 13.80
CA VAL A 236 11.10 -3.86 14.03
C VAL A 236 11.58 -3.90 15.48
N LEU A 237 10.68 -3.90 16.47
CA LEU A 237 11.03 -3.96 17.91
C LEU A 237 11.94 -5.15 18.26
N GLN A 238 11.69 -6.31 17.66
CA GLN A 238 12.44 -7.54 17.90
C GLN A 238 13.84 -7.54 17.25
N ASN A 239 14.06 -6.72 16.22
CA ASN A 239 15.34 -6.66 15.49
C ASN A 239 16.15 -5.41 15.88
N PRO A 240 17.05 -5.48 16.88
CA PRO A 240 17.84 -4.32 17.31
C PRO A 240 18.80 -3.77 16.24
N ASN A 241 19.03 -4.53 15.17
CA ASN A 241 19.88 -4.12 14.04
C ASN A 241 19.07 -3.53 12.89
N TYR A 242 17.75 -3.36 13.03
CA TYR A 242 16.93 -2.73 12.02
C TYR A 242 17.38 -1.28 11.80
N LYS A 243 17.54 -0.88 10.53
CA LYS A 243 18.01 0.45 10.15
C LYS A 243 16.94 1.11 9.29
N PRO A 244 16.10 1.97 9.88
CA PRO A 244 15.01 2.60 9.14
C PRO A 244 15.49 3.42 7.95
N LYS A 245 14.88 3.19 6.80
CA LYS A 245 15.12 3.91 5.54
C LYS A 245 13.93 4.79 5.21
N HIS A 246 14.12 5.73 4.28
CA HIS A 246 13.02 6.55 3.80
C HIS A 246 11.99 5.73 3.03
N SER A 247 12.43 4.70 2.31
CA SER A 247 11.55 3.79 1.55
C SER A 247 10.63 2.95 2.42
N ASP A 248 10.95 2.79 3.71
CA ASP A 248 10.14 1.97 4.61
C ASP A 248 8.71 2.50 4.69
N LEU A 249 8.50 3.82 4.57
CA LEU A 249 7.14 4.38 4.54
C LEU A 249 6.38 3.90 3.31
N GLU A 250 6.98 3.97 2.13
CA GLU A 250 6.36 3.53 0.89
C GLU A 250 6.13 2.02 0.86
N ASP A 251 7.10 1.24 1.32
CA ASP A 251 6.97 -0.20 1.43
C ASP A 251 5.79 -0.56 2.35
N TRP A 252 5.70 0.06 3.53
CA TRP A 252 4.64 -0.22 4.48
C TRP A 252 3.27 0.27 4.01
N ALA A 253 3.19 1.49 3.48
CA ALA A 253 1.93 2.09 3.01
C ALA A 253 1.42 1.48 1.70
N GLY A 254 2.31 0.98 0.84
CA GLY A 254 1.99 0.37 -0.44
C GLY A 254 1.78 -1.14 -0.33
N LEU A 255 2.78 -1.86 0.17
CA LEU A 255 2.78 -3.32 0.23
C LEU A 255 1.93 -3.86 1.37
N GLY A 256 1.82 -3.14 2.50
CA GLY A 256 0.99 -3.56 3.63
C GLY A 256 -0.47 -3.83 3.21
N PRO A 257 -1.18 -2.85 2.64
CA PRO A 257 -2.54 -3.07 2.15
C PRO A 257 -2.60 -4.09 1.01
N ALA A 258 -1.58 -4.14 0.14
CA ALA A 258 -1.51 -5.14 -0.92
C ALA A 258 -1.44 -6.57 -0.39
N MET A 259 -0.71 -6.82 0.70
CA MET A 259 -0.63 -8.15 1.31
C MET A 259 -1.95 -8.64 1.92
N CYS A 260 -2.86 -7.70 2.22
CA CYS A 260 -4.19 -8.01 2.73
C CYS A 260 -5.21 -8.28 1.62
N TYR A 261 -5.04 -7.68 0.43
CA TYR A 261 -6.10 -7.54 -0.58
C TYR A 261 -5.73 -7.94 -2.01
N ALA A 262 -4.45 -8.06 -2.35
CA ALA A 262 -4.00 -8.62 -3.61
C ALA A 262 -3.87 -10.15 -3.50
N ASP A 263 -3.97 -10.85 -4.62
CA ASP A 263 -3.74 -12.30 -4.67
C ASP A 263 -2.24 -12.61 -4.62
N ILE A 264 -1.42 -11.77 -5.25
CA ILE A 264 0.05 -11.91 -5.30
C ILE A 264 0.69 -10.55 -5.04
N VAL A 265 1.71 -10.52 -4.19
CA VAL A 265 2.56 -9.33 -3.95
C VAL A 265 3.99 -9.68 -4.31
N VAL A 266 4.60 -8.89 -5.19
CA VAL A 266 6.01 -9.05 -5.58
C VAL A 266 6.81 -7.86 -5.04
N CYS A 267 7.69 -8.10 -4.06
CA CYS A 267 8.44 -7.04 -3.39
C CYS A 267 9.92 -7.38 -3.16
N GLU A 268 10.69 -6.49 -2.53
CA GLU A 268 12.05 -6.83 -2.14
C GLU A 268 12.13 -7.88 -1.03
N LYS A 269 13.24 -8.62 -1.01
CA LYS A 269 13.50 -9.68 -0.01
C LYS A 269 13.41 -9.19 1.43
N HIS A 270 13.83 -7.96 1.68
CA HIS A 270 13.86 -7.41 3.03
C HIS A 270 12.44 -7.22 3.59
N PHE A 271 11.55 -6.58 2.83
CA PHE A 271 10.15 -6.42 3.25
C PHE A 271 9.43 -7.78 3.31
N ALA A 272 9.66 -8.68 2.36
CA ALA A 272 9.10 -10.03 2.38
C ALA A 272 9.51 -10.80 3.65
N ASP A 273 10.80 -10.78 4.02
CA ASP A 273 11.28 -11.39 5.27
C ASP A 273 10.62 -10.77 6.50
N LEU A 274 10.47 -9.45 6.52
CA LEU A 274 9.81 -8.74 7.62
C LEU A 274 8.34 -9.15 7.76
N ALA A 275 7.58 -9.18 6.66
CA ALA A 275 6.15 -9.43 6.67
C ALA A 275 5.77 -10.91 6.85
N CYS A 276 6.63 -11.84 6.43
CA CYS A 276 6.37 -13.29 6.53
C CYS A 276 6.96 -13.92 7.81
N ARG A 277 7.68 -13.14 8.62
CA ARG A 277 8.37 -13.65 9.81
C ARG A 277 7.37 -14.19 10.83
N SER A 278 7.83 -15.05 11.73
CA SER A 278 6.99 -15.64 12.79
C SER A 278 5.74 -16.37 12.26
N ASN A 279 5.81 -16.89 11.03
CA ASN A 279 4.72 -17.57 10.33
C ASN A 279 3.44 -16.73 10.21
N TYR A 280 3.58 -15.40 10.08
CA TYR A 280 2.45 -14.52 9.88
C TYR A 280 1.67 -14.93 8.62
N GLN A 281 0.35 -15.09 8.77
CA GLN A 281 -0.52 -15.51 7.69
C GLN A 281 -1.06 -14.27 6.96
N HIS A 282 -0.68 -14.13 5.70
CA HIS A 282 -1.18 -13.12 4.77
C HIS A 282 -2.17 -13.77 3.79
N ASN A 283 -3.08 -12.96 3.25
CA ASN A 283 -4.04 -13.42 2.23
C ASN A 283 -3.38 -13.58 0.85
N SER A 284 -2.30 -12.83 0.61
CA SER A 284 -1.57 -12.84 -0.67
C SER A 284 -0.50 -13.94 -0.72
N ARG A 285 -0.16 -14.45 -1.90
CA ARG A 285 1.13 -15.11 -2.15
C ARG A 285 2.23 -14.04 -2.25
N VAL A 286 3.25 -14.12 -1.40
CA VAL A 286 4.37 -13.16 -1.40
C VAL A 286 5.55 -13.73 -2.20
N GLU A 287 5.98 -13.00 -3.22
CA GLU A 287 7.13 -13.34 -4.07
C GLU A 287 8.20 -12.25 -4.01
N THR A 288 9.46 -12.62 -4.20
CA THR A 288 10.59 -11.66 -4.22
C THR A 288 11.13 -11.39 -5.62
N SER A 289 10.57 -12.09 -6.61
CA SER A 289 10.97 -12.03 -8.01
C SER A 289 9.74 -12.09 -8.91
N ILE A 290 9.69 -11.21 -9.90
CA ILE A 290 8.60 -11.18 -10.88
C ILE A 290 8.56 -12.46 -11.74
N TYR A 291 9.69 -13.17 -11.85
CA TYR A 291 9.79 -14.45 -12.56
C TYR A 291 9.10 -15.62 -11.86
N ASN A 292 8.65 -15.45 -10.61
CA ASN A 292 7.96 -16.50 -9.86
C ASN A 292 6.43 -16.31 -9.87
N VAL A 293 5.94 -15.32 -10.62
CA VAL A 293 4.50 -15.02 -10.67
C VAL A 293 3.72 -16.07 -11.45
N PHE A 294 4.32 -16.63 -12.50
CA PHE A 294 3.67 -17.52 -13.46
C PHE A 294 4.08 -18.99 -13.27
#